data_AF-A0A7C1UIH5-F1
#
_entry.id   AF-A0A7C1UIH5-F1
#
_cell.length_a   1.000
_cell.length_b   1.000
_cell.length_c   1.000
_cell.angle_alpha   90.00
_cell.angle_beta   90.00
_cell.angle_gamma   90.00
#
_symmetry.space_group_name_H-M   'P 1'
#
loop_
_entity.id
_entity.type
_entity.pdbx_description
1 polymer ?
#
loop_
_entity_poly.entity_id
_entity_poly.type
_entity_poly.pdbx_seq_one_letter_code
_entity_poly.pdbx_strand_id
1 'polypeptide(L)'
;MSDSTTDNKRLPEKLSRFLAEQPETGMDYQTGDVVLCDGEIVKDVAFVGATLIGEVKGRESIPFKPEDISEIRLTHKRWKFKR
;
A
#
# COMPACT_ATOMS: atom_id res chain seq x y z
N MET A 1 15.07 -23.07 -5.77
CA MET A 1 15.43 -21.67 -6.06
C MET A 1 14.12 -20.94 -6.27
N SER A 2 13.66 -20.26 -5.22
CA SER A 2 13.51 -18.79 -5.18
C SER A 2 12.15 -18.41 -5.78
N ASP A 3 11.13 -17.99 -5.01
CA ASP A 3 11.08 -16.70 -4.34
C ASP A 3 10.02 -16.73 -3.23
N SER A 4 10.43 -16.65 -1.96
CA SER A 4 9.51 -16.50 -0.81
C SER A 4 9.31 -15.02 -0.42
N THR A 5 9.43 -14.12 -1.40
CA THR A 5 9.50 -12.67 -1.16
C THR A 5 8.12 -11.98 -1.20
N THR A 6 7.04 -12.72 -1.44
CA THR A 6 5.68 -12.15 -1.60
C THR A 6 4.96 -11.88 -0.28
N ASP A 7 5.34 -12.53 0.83
CA ASP A 7 4.65 -12.34 2.12
C ASP A 7 4.81 -10.92 2.69
N ASN A 8 5.98 -10.30 2.53
CA ASN A 8 6.31 -9.01 3.17
C ASN A 8 5.63 -7.77 2.52
N LYS A 9 4.74 -7.98 1.54
CA LYS A 9 3.97 -6.90 0.89
C LYS A 9 2.47 -7.05 1.07
N ARG A 10 2.01 -8.14 1.69
CA ARG A 10 0.59 -8.45 1.79
C ARG A 10 -0.02 -7.68 2.95
N LEU A 11 -1.11 -6.97 2.68
CA LEU A 11 -1.83 -6.25 3.72
C LEU A 11 -2.55 -7.22 4.66
N PRO A 12 -2.60 -6.90 5.97
CA PRO A 12 -3.53 -7.52 6.90
C PRO A 12 -4.98 -7.51 6.37
N GLU A 13 -5.75 -8.53 6.73
CA GLU A 13 -7.13 -8.73 6.23
C GLU A 13 -8.02 -7.50 6.47
N LYS A 14 -7.90 -6.87 7.64
CA LYS A 14 -8.67 -5.66 7.99
C LYS A 14 -8.42 -4.51 7.01
N LEU A 15 -7.16 -4.28 6.64
CA LEU A 15 -6.78 -3.22 5.71
C LEU A 15 -7.14 -3.59 4.27
N SER A 16 -7.02 -4.87 3.92
CA SER A 16 -7.44 -5.36 2.61
C SER A 16 -8.94 -5.17 2.38
N ARG A 17 -9.75 -5.51 3.39
CA ARG A 17 -11.20 -5.29 3.38
C ARG A 17 -11.54 -3.81 3.26
N PHE A 18 -10.88 -2.97 4.07
CA PHE A 18 -11.06 -1.53 4.01
C PHE A 18 -10.87 -0.99 2.59
N LEU A 19 -9.77 -1.36 1.91
CA LEU A 19 -9.48 -0.92 0.53
C LEU A 19 -10.49 -1.48 -0.49
N ALA A 20 -10.93 -2.73 -0.33
CA ALA A 20 -11.90 -3.37 -1.22
C ALA A 20 -13.29 -2.73 -1.15
N GLU A 21 -13.64 -2.12 -0.02
CA GLU A 21 -14.90 -1.38 0.17
C GLU A 21 -14.85 0.04 -0.40
N GLN A 22 -13.68 0.54 -0.80
CA GLN A 22 -13.55 1.87 -1.38
C GLN A 22 -13.90 1.86 -2.87
N PRO A 23 -14.50 2.96 -3.40
CA PRO A 23 -14.83 3.05 -4.81
C PRO A 23 -13.60 2.80 -5.69
N GLU A 24 -13.70 1.83 -6.60
CA GLU A 24 -12.62 1.52 -7.52
C GLU A 24 -12.38 2.71 -8.45
N THR A 25 -11.17 3.27 -8.42
CA THR A 25 -10.83 4.48 -9.19
C THR A 25 -10.57 4.19 -10.68
N GLY A 26 -10.88 2.98 -11.16
CA GLY A 26 -10.66 2.55 -12.55
C GLY A 26 -9.20 2.57 -13.00
N MET A 27 -8.27 2.42 -12.05
CA MET A 27 -6.83 2.50 -12.26
C MET A 27 -6.10 1.18 -11.95
N ASP A 28 -6.81 0.13 -11.54
CA ASP A 28 -6.26 -1.15 -11.05
C ASP A 28 -5.37 -1.05 -9.79
N TYR A 29 -5.22 0.17 -9.23
CA TYR A 29 -4.54 0.46 -7.97
C TYR A 29 -5.20 1.65 -7.26
N GLN A 30 -5.00 1.72 -5.95
CA GLN A 30 -5.34 2.87 -5.12
C GLN A 30 -4.07 3.52 -4.57
N THR A 31 -4.13 4.80 -4.24
CA THR A 31 -3.00 5.52 -3.62
C THR A 31 -3.43 6.23 -2.35
N GLY A 32 -2.56 6.22 -1.36
CA GLY A 32 -2.82 6.81 -0.05
C GLY A 32 -1.57 6.98 0.78
N ASP A 33 -1.75 7.58 1.94
CA ASP A 33 -0.72 7.64 2.98
C ASP A 33 -0.94 6.49 3.96
N VAL A 34 0.14 5.89 4.45
CA VAL A 34 0.15 4.86 5.50
C VAL A 34 0.52 5.52 6.81
N VAL A 35 -0.27 5.27 7.86
CA VAL A 35 0.08 5.60 9.23
C VAL A 35 0.57 4.33 9.91
N LEU A 36 1.76 4.38 10.49
CA LEU A 36 2.34 3.28 11.24
C LEU A 36 1.95 3.34 12.72
N CYS A 37 2.04 2.20 13.41
CA CYS A 37 1.71 2.06 14.83
C CYS A 37 2.53 2.98 15.75
N ASP A 38 3.71 3.42 15.33
CA ASP A 38 4.55 4.39 16.05
C ASP A 38 4.20 5.87 15.75
N GLY A 39 3.22 6.09 14.85
CA GLY A 39 2.78 7.41 14.42
C GLY A 39 3.53 7.97 13.21
N GLU A 40 4.53 7.28 12.65
CA GLU A 40 5.15 7.69 11.39
C GLU A 40 4.12 7.65 10.25
N ILE A 41 4.18 8.65 9.36
CA ILE A 41 3.34 8.73 8.17
C ILE A 41 4.20 8.54 6.94
N VAL A 42 4.00 7.42 6.25
CA VAL A 42 4.62 7.15 4.96
C VAL A 42 3.67 7.60 3.87
N LYS A 43 4.02 8.72 3.24
CA LYS A 43 3.19 9.36 2.22
C LYS A 43 3.35 8.70 0.87
N ASP A 44 2.32 8.86 0.04
CA ASP A 44 2.33 8.42 -1.33
C ASP A 44 2.77 6.93 -1.40
N VAL A 45 1.85 6.04 -1.04
CA VAL A 45 1.91 4.58 -1.17
C VAL A 45 0.88 4.08 -2.18
N ALA A 46 1.27 3.16 -3.06
CA ALA A 46 0.39 2.50 -4.01
C ALA A 46 -0.04 1.12 -3.51
N PHE A 47 -1.33 0.81 -3.63
CA PHE A 47 -1.94 -0.46 -3.25
C PHE A 47 -2.56 -1.13 -4.47
N VAL A 48 -2.18 -2.38 -4.73
CA VAL A 48 -2.59 -3.15 -5.92
C VAL A 48 -3.61 -4.20 -5.51
N GLY A 49 -4.72 -4.28 -6.25
CA GLY A 49 -5.78 -5.28 -6.04
C GLY A 49 -6.32 -5.32 -4.60
N ALA A 50 -6.30 -4.17 -3.91
CA ALA A 50 -6.71 -4.01 -2.52
C ALA A 50 -6.01 -4.93 -1.49
N THR A 51 -4.94 -5.65 -1.85
CA THR A 51 -4.35 -6.68 -0.99
C THR A 51 -2.83 -6.59 -0.87
N LEU A 52 -2.19 -5.84 -1.77
CA LEU A 52 -0.73 -5.76 -1.85
C LEU A 52 -0.26 -4.30 -1.78
N ILE A 53 0.83 -4.07 -1.07
CA ILE A 53 1.60 -2.84 -1.16
C ILE A 53 2.49 -2.94 -2.40
N GLY A 54 2.28 -2.04 -3.36
CA GLY A 54 3.05 -2.01 -4.62
C GLY A 54 4.36 -1.26 -4.44
N GLU A 55 4.26 0.06 -4.30
CA GLU A 55 5.38 1.01 -4.30
C GLU A 55 5.18 2.15 -3.32
N VAL A 56 6.28 2.74 -2.86
CA VAL A 56 6.31 4.00 -2.11
C VAL A 56 7.05 5.03 -2.96
N LYS A 57 6.40 6.16 -3.24
CA LYS A 57 6.96 7.15 -4.17
C LYS A 57 8.31 7.67 -3.67
N GLY A 58 9.31 7.64 -4.55
CA GLY A 58 10.66 8.12 -4.24
C GLY A 58 11.49 7.15 -3.40
N ARG A 59 11.06 5.90 -3.23
CA ARG A 59 11.83 4.85 -2.57
C ARG A 59 11.95 3.63 -3.48
N GLU A 60 13.11 2.98 -3.44
CA GLU A 60 13.38 1.74 -4.18
C GLU A 60 12.76 0.50 -3.51
N SER A 61 12.41 0.61 -2.24
CA SER A 61 11.81 -0.47 -1.44
C SER A 61 10.76 0.07 -0.48
N ILE A 62 9.90 -0.84 0.01
CA ILE A 62 8.90 -0.53 1.02
C ILE A 62 9.62 -0.46 2.38
N PRO A 63 9.61 0.69 3.08
CA PRO A 63 10.43 0.92 4.25
C PRO A 63 9.73 0.54 5.57
N PHE A 64 8.61 -0.19 5.50
CA PHE A 64 7.79 -0.58 6.63
C PHE A 64 7.21 -1.97 6.40
N LYS A 65 6.76 -2.63 7.46
CA LYS A 65 6.07 -3.92 7.34
C LYS A 65 4.56 -3.72 7.28
N PRO A 66 3.82 -4.57 6.55
CA PRO A 66 2.36 -4.48 6.51
C PRO A 66 1.69 -4.59 7.89
N GLU A 67 2.30 -5.31 8.83
CA GLU A 67 1.79 -5.50 10.20
C GLU A 67 1.93 -4.25 11.06
N ASP A 68 2.84 -3.35 10.70
CA ASP A 68 3.07 -2.09 11.41
C ASP A 68 2.08 -1.00 10.99
N ILE A 69 1.20 -1.26 10.01
CA ILE A 69 0.21 -0.28 9.53
C ILE A 69 -0.97 -0.20 10.50
N SER A 70 -1.18 0.98 11.07
CA SER A 70 -2.35 1.28 11.90
C SER A 70 -3.55 1.78 11.08
N GLU A 71 -3.30 2.55 10.02
CA GLU A 71 -4.34 3.23 9.22
C GLU A 71 -3.85 3.46 7.77
N ILE A 72 -4.79 3.42 6.80
CA ILE A 72 -4.56 3.87 5.43
C ILE A 72 -5.46 5.06 5.14
N ARG A 73 -4.88 6.16 4.64
CA ARG A 73 -5.57 7.38 4.24
C ARG A 73 -5.52 7.54 2.74
N LEU A 74 -6.59 7.16 2.05
CA LEU A 74 -6.64 7.27 0.59
C LEU A 74 -6.62 8.72 0.13
N THR A 75 -5.79 8.99 -0.88
CA THR A 75 -5.69 10.31 -1.51
C THR A 75 -6.15 10.31 -2.97
N HIS A 76 -6.25 9.13 -3.59
CA HIS A 76 -6.62 8.92 -5.00
C HIS A 76 -5.76 9.73 -5.99
N LYS A 77 -4.56 10.13 -5.58
CA LYS A 77 -3.61 10.81 -6.47
C LYS A 77 -3.16 9.83 -7.54
N ARG A 78 -3.47 10.14 -8.80
CA ARG A 78 -2.99 9.35 -9.94
C ARG A 78 -1.48 9.43 -10.03
N TRP A 79 -0.81 8.29 -10.04
CA TRP A 79 0.64 8.23 -10.21
C TRP A 79 1.02 7.91 -11.64
N LYS A 80 2.16 8.47 -12.06
CA LYS A 80 2.92 7.95 -13.19
C LYS A 80 4.02 7.07 -12.59
N PHE A 81 3.79 5.76 -12.53
CA PHE A 81 4.83 4.81 -12.14
C PHE A 81 6.03 5.01 -13.07
N LYS A 82 7.21 5.21 -12.48
CA LYS A 82 8.45 5.19 -13.25
C LYS A 82 8.85 3.73 -13.39
N ARG A 83 8.80 3.25 -14.63
CA ARG A 83 9.17 1.89 -15.02
C ARG A 83 10.68 1.71 -15.03
#